data_AF-A0A919B7V0-F1
#
_entry.id   AF-A0A919B7V0-F1
#
_cell.length_a   1.000
_cell.length_b   1.000
_cell.length_c   1.000
_cell.angle_alpha   90.00
_cell.angle_beta   90.00
_cell.angle_gamma   90.00
#
_symmetry.space_group_name_H-M   'P 1'
#
loop_
_entity.id
_entity.type
_entity.pdbx_description
1 polymer ?
#
loop_
_entity_poly.entity_id
_entity_poly.type
_entity_poly.pdbx_seq_one_letter_code
_entity_poly.pdbx_strand_id
1 'polypeptide(L)'
;MAATANQAASAKTAAKKAEAEAGPTTFEHRGITFQVPNALDMPLELLEAEDELTAVRLIVGDEQWAAYKATRPTIREFGEFADLVAKASGQGDSGN
;
A
#
# COMPACT_ATOMS: atom_id res chain seq x y z
N MET A 1 -18.93 31.42 27.36
CA MET A 1 -17.76 30.61 26.94
C MET A 1 -17.90 29.22 27.53
N ALA A 2 -18.34 28.23 26.76
CA ALA A 2 -18.36 26.83 27.18
C ALA A 2 -18.42 25.92 25.94
N ALA A 3 -17.26 25.64 25.36
CA ALA A 3 -17.14 24.72 24.23
C ALA A 3 -15.80 24.00 24.28
N THR A 4 -15.59 23.12 25.28
CA THR A 4 -14.30 22.40 25.44
C THR A 4 -14.41 20.98 25.96
N ALA A 5 -15.59 20.35 25.97
CA ALA A 5 -15.71 18.93 26.34
C ALA A 5 -15.99 17.99 25.15
N ASN A 6 -16.66 18.48 24.09
CA ASN A 6 -17.07 17.63 22.96
C ASN A 6 -16.00 17.48 21.86
N GLN A 7 -14.90 18.23 21.92
CA GLN A 7 -13.83 18.16 20.92
C GLN A 7 -12.76 17.11 21.24
N ALA A 8 -12.60 16.75 22.52
CA ALA A 8 -11.58 15.79 22.95
C ALA A 8 -11.97 14.32 22.66
N ALA A 9 -13.27 14.01 22.60
CA ALA A 9 -13.75 12.68 22.22
C ALA A 9 -13.62 12.43 20.69
N SER A 10 -13.80 13.49 19.89
CA SER A 10 -13.64 13.43 18.43
C SER A 10 -12.18 13.26 17.99
N ALA A 11 -11.22 13.79 18.77
CA ALA A 11 -9.79 13.63 18.50
C ALA A 11 -9.28 12.20 18.74
N LYS A 12 -9.80 11.49 19.75
CA LYS A 12 -9.44 10.08 20.00
C LYS A 12 -10.01 9.11 18.97
N THR A 13 -11.08 9.49 18.27
CA THR A 13 -11.64 8.67 17.18
C THR A 13 -10.89 8.89 15.86
N ALA A 14 -10.33 10.09 15.65
CA ALA A 14 -9.50 10.38 14.47
C ALA A 14 -8.14 9.68 14.51
N ALA A 15 -7.51 9.57 15.69
CA ALA A 15 -6.24 8.84 15.85
C ALA A 15 -6.36 7.33 15.59
N LYS A 16 -7.56 6.78 15.78
CA LYS A 16 -7.88 5.37 15.51
C LYS A 16 -8.26 5.07 14.05
N LYS A 17 -8.40 6.11 13.23
CA LYS A 17 -8.73 6.00 11.81
C LYS A 17 -7.49 5.94 10.91
N ALA A 18 -6.31 6.19 11.48
CA ALA A 18 -5.01 6.05 10.83
C ALA A 18 -4.36 4.68 11.11
N GLU A 19 -4.94 3.87 12.00
CA GLU A 19 -4.62 2.45 12.13
C GLU A 19 -5.33 1.72 10.98
N ALA A 20 -4.70 1.65 9.81
CA ALA A 20 -5.20 0.87 8.68
C ALA A 20 -6.66 1.17 8.30
N GLU A 21 -6.90 1.92 7.22
CA GLU A 21 -8.07 1.56 6.41
C GLU A 21 -7.96 0.05 6.14
N ALA A 22 -8.82 -0.73 6.82
CA ALA A 22 -8.71 -2.17 7.01
C ALA A 22 -9.07 -2.94 5.72
N GLY A 23 -8.72 -2.35 4.59
CA GLY A 23 -9.06 -2.80 3.26
C GLY A 23 -7.86 -2.66 2.33
N PRO A 24 -7.87 -3.43 1.25
CA PRO A 24 -6.83 -3.35 0.25
C PRO A 24 -6.83 -1.98 -0.44
N THR A 25 -5.66 -1.38 -0.58
CA THR A 25 -5.47 -0.11 -1.29
C THR A 25 -5.39 -0.38 -2.78
N THR A 26 -6.15 0.34 -3.59
CA THR A 26 -6.07 0.23 -5.06
C THR A 26 -5.37 1.43 -5.69
N PHE A 27 -4.57 1.21 -6.72
CA PHE A 27 -3.97 2.27 -7.53
C PHE A 27 -4.01 1.90 -9.01
N GLU A 28 -4.05 2.90 -9.90
CA GLU A 28 -3.96 2.65 -11.34
C GLU A 28 -2.52 2.86 -11.82
N HIS A 29 -2.01 1.94 -12.62
CA HIS A 29 -0.74 2.10 -13.31
C HIS A 29 -0.81 1.48 -14.70
N ARG A 30 -0.43 2.25 -15.74
CA ARG A 30 -0.47 1.84 -17.16
C ARG A 30 -1.83 1.31 -17.63
N GLY A 31 -2.92 1.89 -17.11
CA GLY A 31 -4.29 1.48 -17.44
C GLY A 31 -4.71 0.14 -16.82
N ILE A 32 -3.95 -0.37 -15.86
CA ILE A 32 -4.30 -1.53 -15.03
C ILE A 32 -4.55 -1.03 -13.62
N THR A 33 -5.71 -1.36 -13.06
CA THR A 33 -5.97 -1.13 -11.64
C THR A 33 -5.35 -2.27 -10.84
N PHE A 34 -4.40 -1.90 -9.99
CA PHE A 34 -3.74 -2.79 -9.05
C PHE A 34 -4.40 -2.65 -7.68
N GLN A 35 -4.42 -3.76 -6.95
CA GLN A 35 -4.91 -3.87 -5.60
C GLN A 35 -3.80 -4.41 -4.71
N VAL A 36 -3.48 -3.69 -3.66
CA VAL A 36 -2.45 -4.02 -2.68
C VAL A 36 -3.12 -4.37 -1.36
N PRO A 37 -2.87 -5.56 -0.80
CA PRO A 37 -3.37 -5.90 0.53
C PRO A 37 -2.75 -5.00 1.60
N ASN A 38 -3.37 -4.97 2.76
CA ASN A 38 -2.79 -4.29 3.91
C ASN A 38 -1.44 -4.93 4.27
N ALA A 39 -0.49 -4.15 4.82
CA ALA A 39 0.81 -4.65 5.27
C ALA A 39 0.71 -5.88 6.19
N LEU A 40 -0.34 -5.98 7.01
CA LEU A 40 -0.55 -7.10 7.93
C LEU A 40 -1.18 -8.35 7.27
N ASP A 41 -1.76 -8.20 6.09
CA ASP A 41 -2.33 -9.28 5.27
C ASP A 41 -1.36 -9.78 4.18
N MET A 42 -0.13 -9.25 4.14
CA MET A 42 0.90 -9.67 3.20
C MET A 42 1.48 -11.04 3.56
N PRO A 43 1.92 -11.82 2.55
CA PRO A 43 2.55 -13.11 2.79
C PRO A 43 3.85 -12.93 3.57
N LEU A 44 4.11 -13.84 4.53
CA LEU A 44 5.33 -13.83 5.34
C LEU A 44 6.60 -13.91 4.48
N GLU A 45 6.51 -14.58 3.33
CA GLU A 45 7.57 -14.69 2.31
C GLU A 45 8.12 -13.32 1.87
N LEU A 46 7.35 -12.24 2.05
CA LEU A 46 7.81 -10.87 1.78
C LEU A 46 9.00 -10.47 2.67
N LEU A 47 9.07 -10.97 3.91
CA LEU A 47 10.20 -10.73 4.82
C LEU A 47 11.46 -11.49 4.38
N GLU A 48 11.30 -12.54 3.59
CA GLU A 48 12.39 -13.37 3.06
C GLU A 48 12.85 -12.89 1.67
N ALA A 49 12.14 -11.92 1.07
CA ALA A 49 12.50 -11.38 -0.23
C ALA A 49 13.80 -10.57 -0.15
N GLU A 50 14.82 -11.02 -0.87
CA GLU A 50 16.12 -10.33 -0.96
C GLU A 50 16.12 -9.17 -1.96
N ASP A 51 15.19 -9.20 -2.92
CA ASP A 51 15.09 -8.23 -4.01
C ASP A 51 13.71 -7.55 -4.05
N GLU A 52 13.72 -6.26 -4.38
CA GLU A 52 12.50 -5.45 -4.54
C GLU A 52 11.53 -6.05 -5.58
N LEU A 53 12.05 -6.67 -6.64
CA LEU A 53 11.21 -7.30 -7.66
C LEU A 53 10.39 -8.47 -7.11
N THR A 54 11.00 -9.29 -6.26
CA THR A 54 10.31 -10.40 -5.59
C THR A 54 9.33 -9.86 -4.56
N ALA A 55 9.73 -8.84 -3.80
CA ALA A 55 8.86 -8.18 -2.83
C ALA A 55 7.59 -7.60 -3.50
N VAL A 56 7.75 -6.81 -4.56
CA VAL A 56 6.64 -6.22 -5.31
C VAL A 56 5.73 -7.29 -5.89
N ARG A 57 6.28 -8.38 -6.45
CA ARG A 57 5.49 -9.51 -6.95
C ARG A 57 4.66 -10.16 -5.84
N LEU A 58 5.22 -10.35 -4.65
CA LEU A 58 4.51 -10.93 -3.52
C LEU A 58 3.40 -10.01 -3.00
N ILE A 59 3.63 -8.69 -3.01
CA ILE A 59 2.65 -7.70 -2.57
C ILE A 59 1.45 -7.66 -3.53
N VAL A 60 1.69 -7.55 -4.84
CA VAL A 60 0.59 -7.46 -5.83
C VAL A 60 0.00 -8.83 -6.19
N GLY A 61 0.72 -9.91 -5.89
CA GLY A 61 0.34 -11.28 -6.23
C GLY A 61 0.62 -11.63 -7.70
N ASP A 62 0.65 -12.94 -7.98
CA ASP A 62 1.03 -13.49 -9.29
C ASP A 62 0.13 -13.05 -10.45
N GLU A 63 -1.18 -12.91 -10.22
CA GLU A 63 -2.15 -12.53 -11.25
C GLU A 63 -1.90 -11.11 -11.74
N GLN A 64 -1.77 -10.15 -10.81
CA GLN A 64 -1.55 -8.76 -11.15
C GLN A 64 -0.13 -8.55 -11.68
N TRP A 65 0.85 -9.27 -11.14
CA TRP A 65 2.22 -9.25 -11.65
C TRP A 65 2.31 -9.75 -13.10
N ALA A 66 1.56 -10.79 -13.46
CA ALA A 66 1.48 -11.27 -14.84
C ALA A 66 0.87 -10.20 -15.77
N ALA A 67 -0.19 -9.51 -15.32
CA ALA A 67 -0.80 -8.40 -16.07
C ALA A 67 0.19 -7.24 -16.25
N TYR A 68 0.94 -6.88 -15.21
CA TYR A 68 1.99 -5.87 -15.27
C TYR A 68 3.07 -6.26 -16.29
N LYS A 69 3.61 -7.49 -16.22
CA LYS A 69 4.62 -8.00 -17.16
C LYS A 69 4.11 -8.06 -18.60
N ALA A 70 2.83 -8.33 -18.83
CA ALA A 70 2.24 -8.33 -20.16
C ALA A 70 2.34 -6.95 -20.85
N THR A 71 2.39 -5.86 -20.07
CA THR A 71 2.60 -4.49 -20.61
C THR A 71 4.04 -4.21 -21.05
N ARG A 72 4.98 -5.15 -20.83
CA ARG A 72 6.42 -5.01 -21.07
C ARG A 72 6.98 -3.72 -20.44
N PRO A 73 6.91 -3.59 -19.11
CA PRO A 73 7.41 -2.41 -18.41
C PRO A 73 8.93 -2.31 -18.54
N THR A 74 9.45 -1.09 -18.52
CA THR A 74 10.89 -0.85 -18.46
C THR A 74 11.35 -0.78 -17.00
N ILE A 75 12.67 -0.82 -16.77
CA ILE A 75 13.23 -0.71 -15.40
C ILE A 75 12.81 0.62 -14.73
N ARG A 76 12.69 1.70 -15.51
CA ARG A 76 12.22 3.00 -14.99
C ARG A 76 10.79 2.91 -14.48
N GLU A 77 9.92 2.29 -15.28
CA GLU A 77 8.50 2.10 -14.96
C GLU A 77 8.32 1.16 -13.78
N PHE A 78 9.23 0.19 -13.63
CA PHE A 78 9.26 -0.68 -12.46
C PHE A 78 9.56 0.09 -11.18
N GLY A 79 10.49 1.06 -11.21
CA GLY A 79 10.74 1.91 -10.05
C GLY A 79 9.51 2.74 -9.65
N GLU A 80 8.80 3.32 -10.63
CA GLU A 80 7.55 4.05 -10.36
C GLU A 80 6.45 3.13 -9.83
N PHE A 81 6.34 1.91 -10.37
CA PHE A 81 5.40 0.90 -9.90
C PHE A 81 5.72 0.45 -8.47
N ALA A 82 7.00 0.17 -8.17
CA ALA A 82 7.46 -0.23 -6.84
C ALA A 82 7.17 0.84 -5.79
N ASP A 83 7.38 2.13 -6.11
CA ASP A 83 7.02 3.25 -5.24
C ASP A 83 5.51 3.31 -4.96
N LEU A 84 4.68 3.17 -6.01
CA LEU A 84 3.22 3.12 -5.87
C LEU A 84 2.77 1.95 -5.00
N VAL A 85 3.38 0.78 -5.18
CA VAL A 85 3.12 -0.42 -4.37
C VAL A 85 3.53 -0.17 -2.92
N ALA A 86 4.73 0.34 -2.65
CA ALA A 86 5.20 0.64 -1.30
C ALA A 86 4.31 1.68 -0.59
N LYS A 87 3.89 2.71 -1.31
CA LYS A 87 2.97 3.73 -0.81
C LYS A 87 1.59 3.14 -0.50
N ALA A 88 1.05 2.32 -1.41
CA ALA A 88 -0.24 1.65 -1.23
C ALA A 88 -0.23 0.63 -0.08
N SER A 89 0.94 0.04 0.20
CA SER A 89 1.20 -0.89 1.31
C SER A 89 1.27 -0.18 2.68
N GLY A 90 1.29 1.16 2.72
CA GLY A 90 1.48 1.93 3.95
C GLY A 90 2.94 2.13 4.36
N GLN A 91 3.91 1.67 3.55
CA GLN A 91 5.34 1.90 3.81
C GLN A 91 5.75 3.37 3.57
N GLY A 92 4.89 4.17 2.92
CA GLY A 92 5.10 5.59 2.64
C GLY A 92 4.51 6.57 3.66
N ASP A 93 3.72 6.12 4.63
CA ASP A 93 3.10 6.97 5.67
C ASP A 93 3.52 6.51 7.07
N SER A 94 4.82 6.34 7.29
CA SER A 94 5.37 6.39 8.64
C SER A 94 5.57 7.87 8.98
N GLY A 95 4.50 8.48 9.47
CA GLY A 95 4.42 9.91 9.75
C GLY A 95 5.56 10.43 10.63
N ASN A 96 6.11 11.58 10.21
CA ASN A 96 6.88 12.49 11.06
C ASN A 96 6.12 13.80 11.23
#